data_AF-A0A1H9HTC6-F1
#
_entry.id   AF-A0A1H9HTC6-F1
#
_cell.length_a   1.000
_cell.length_b   1.000
_cell.length_c   1.000
_cell.angle_alpha   90.00
_cell.angle_beta   90.00
_cell.angle_gamma   90.00
#
_symmetry.space_group_name_H-M   'P 1'
#
loop_
_entity.id
_entity.type
_entity.pdbx_description
1 polymer ?
#
loop_
_entity_poly.entity_id
_entity_poly.type
_entity_poly.pdbx_seq_one_letter_code
_entity_poly.pdbx_strand_id
1 'polypeptide(L)' 'MKGKVTMIGCPKLDDGDYTEKLTEIISNNDIASVTIVRMEVPCCGGLQRAAENAIKNSGKFLPWHVVTISRNGEVLD' A
#
# COMPACT_ATOMS: atom_id res chain seq x y z
N MET A 1 1.05 12.61 9.14
CA MET A 1 1.11 12.59 7.66
C MET A 1 1.81 13.82 7.04
N LYS A 2 2.36 14.76 7.82
CA LYS A 2 3.06 15.93 7.24
C LYS A 2 4.21 15.47 6.33
N GLY A 3 4.24 15.98 5.09
CA GLY A 3 5.22 15.59 4.07
C GLY A 3 4.98 14.23 3.40
N LYS A 4 3.84 13.57 3.66
CA LYS A 4 3.42 12.35 2.97
C LYS A 4 2.07 12.56 2.28
N VAL A 5 1.92 11.99 1.09
CA VAL A 5 0.61 11.87 0.43
C VAL A 5 -0.07 10.60 0.96
N THR A 6 -1.33 10.71 1.37
CA THR A 6 -2.09 9.58 1.90
C THR A 6 -3.17 9.16 0.92
N MET A 7 -3.18 7.88 0.61
CA MET A 7 -4.20 7.22 -0.21
C MET A 7 -4.90 6.16 0.64
N ILE A 8 -6.19 5.96 0.41
CA ILE A 8 -7.03 5.03 1.17
C ILE A 8 -7.73 4.12 0.16
N GLY A 9 -7.72 2.82 0.44
CA GLY A 9 -8.42 1.80 -0.34
C GLY A 9 -8.78 0.61 0.53
N CYS A 10 -9.90 -0.03 0.22
CA CYS A 10 -10.43 -1.21 0.87
C CYS A 10 -10.61 -2.33 -0.18
N PRO A 11 -9.69 -3.32 -0.25
CA PRO A 11 -9.78 -4.42 -1.22
C PRO A 11 -11.00 -5.35 -1.02
N LYS A 12 -11.80 -5.12 0.02
CA LYS A 12 -13.06 -5.83 0.26
C LYS A 12 -14.26 -5.13 -0.38
N LEU A 13 -14.26 -3.79 -0.39
CA LEU A 13 -15.42 -2.97 -0.76
C LEU A 13 -15.27 -2.31 -2.11
N ASP A 14 -14.02 -2.06 -2.52
CA ASP A 14 -13.73 -1.45 -3.80
C ASP A 14 -13.62 -2.53 -4.87
N ASP A 15 -14.07 -2.18 -6.07
CA ASP A 15 -14.04 -3.07 -7.21
C ASP A 15 -12.66 -2.99 -7.92
N GLY A 16 -12.00 -4.13 -8.09
CA GLY A 16 -10.74 -4.26 -8.82
C GLY A 16 -9.45 -4.32 -7.98
N ASP A 17 -8.34 -4.55 -8.69
CA ASP A 17 -6.99 -4.60 -8.14
C ASP A 17 -6.31 -3.23 -8.31
N TYR A 18 -5.78 -2.68 -7.23
CA TYR A 18 -5.08 -1.39 -7.21
C TYR A 18 -3.72 -1.40 -7.91
N THR A 19 -3.18 -2.57 -8.24
CA THR A 19 -1.81 -2.74 -8.74
C THR A 19 -1.51 -1.82 -9.92
N GLU A 20 -2.38 -1.75 -10.93
CA GLU A 20 -2.13 -0.96 -12.15
C GLU A 20 -2.04 0.54 -11.84
N LYS A 21 -3.05 1.11 -11.19
CA LYS A 21 -3.07 2.54 -10.81
C LYS A 21 -1.89 2.90 -9.90
N LEU A 22 -1.57 2.05 -8.92
CA LEU A 22 -0.43 2.28 -8.05
C LEU A 22 0.89 2.20 -8.82
N THR A 23 0.99 1.29 -9.80
CA THR A 23 2.18 1.20 -10.68
C THR A 23 2.38 2.50 -11.42
N GLU A 24 1.33 3.04 -12.05
CA GLU A 24 1.40 4.31 -12.78
C GLU A 24 1.79 5.48 -11.86
N ILE A 25 1.23 5.56 -10.66
CA ILE A 25 1.57 6.59 -9.68
C ILE A 25 3.06 6.50 -9.31
N ILE A 26 3.56 5.30 -9.04
CA ILE A 26 4.96 5.10 -8.63
C ILE A 26 5.92 5.36 -9.80
N SER A 27 5.61 4.87 -11.00
CA SER A 27 6.44 5.06 -12.19
C SER A 27 6.60 6.53 -12.56
N ASN A 28 5.51 7.30 -12.50
CA ASN A 28 5.47 8.68 -12.96
C ASN A 28 5.93 9.72 -11.91
N ASN A 29 6.29 9.30 -10.69
CA ASN A 29 6.64 10.22 -9.61
C ASN A 29 7.89 9.80 -8.85
N ASP A 30 8.70 10.76 -8.39
CA ASP A 30 9.87 10.48 -7.56
C ASP A 30 9.49 10.33 -6.09
N ILE A 31 9.07 9.12 -5.75
CA ILE A 31 8.66 8.72 -4.41
C ILE A 31 9.90 8.31 -3.60
N ALA A 32 10.05 8.83 -2.39
CA ALA A 32 11.19 8.47 -1.53
C ALA A 32 10.99 7.14 -0.78
N SER A 33 9.75 6.82 -0.39
CA SER A 33 9.40 5.58 0.32
C SER A 33 7.89 5.35 0.29
N VAL A 34 7.48 4.09 0.46
CA VAL A 34 6.05 3.72 0.60
C VAL A 34 5.80 3.13 1.99
N THR A 35 4.77 3.62 2.69
CA THR A 35 4.29 2.99 3.93
C THR A 35 2.92 2.41 3.67
N ILE A 36 2.79 1.08 3.81
CA ILE A 36 1.54 0.35 3.64
C ILE A 36 0.97 0.12 5.04
N VAL A 37 -0.21 0.68 5.31
CA VAL A 37 -0.93 0.42 6.55
C VAL A 37 -2.11 -0.50 6.24
N ARG A 38 -2.21 -1.63 6.92
CA ARG A 38 -3.32 -2.58 6.74
C ARG A 38 -3.82 -3.11 8.06
N MET A 39 -5.07 -3.55 8.09
CA MET A 39 -5.57 -4.31 9.24
C MET A 39 -5.13 -5.77 9.17
N GLU A 40 -5.04 -6.45 10.32
CA GLU A 40 -4.67 -7.88 10.44
C GLU A 40 -5.61 -8.81 9.65
N VAL A 41 -6.86 -8.38 9.44
CA VAL A 41 -7.88 -9.17 8.75
C VAL A 41 -7.46 -9.55 7.33
N PRO A 42 -7.82 -10.77 6.86
CA PRO A 42 -7.27 -11.32 5.62
C PRO A 42 -7.63 -10.50 4.38
N CYS A 43 -8.80 -9.84 4.36
CA CYS A 43 -9.21 -9.03 3.22
C CYS A 43 -8.23 -7.87 2.96
N CYS A 44 -7.68 -7.23 4.01
CA CYS A 44 -6.73 -6.12 3.85
C CYS A 44 -5.36 -6.55 3.30
N GLY A 45 -5.07 -7.84 3.16
CA GLY A 45 -3.85 -8.35 2.52
C GLY A 45 -3.78 -7.99 1.03
N GLY A 46 -4.94 -7.84 0.37
CA GLY A 46 -5.00 -7.44 -1.03
C GLY A 46 -4.33 -6.09 -1.31
N LEU A 47 -4.45 -5.13 -0.38
CA LEU A 47 -3.85 -3.80 -0.54
C LEU A 47 -2.31 -3.86 -0.47
N GLN A 48 -1.76 -4.65 0.46
CA GLN A 48 -0.33 -4.86 0.56
C GLN A 48 0.21 -5.51 -0.72
N ARG A 49 -0.44 -6.59 -1.19
CA ARG A 49 -0.02 -7.28 -2.41
C ARG A 49 -0.07 -6.36 -3.63
N ALA A 50 -1.10 -5.53 -3.74
CA ALA A 50 -1.21 -4.57 -4.83
C ALA A 50 -0.08 -3.53 -4.81
N ALA A 51 0.25 -3.00 -3.64
CA ALA A 51 1.35 -2.03 -3.48
C ALA A 51 2.73 -2.64 -3.75
N GLU A 52 3.00 -3.86 -3.26
CA GLU A 52 4.26 -4.57 -3.51
C GLU A 52 4.45 -4.89 -5.00
N ASN A 53 3.38 -5.38 -5.66
CA ASN A 53 3.40 -5.61 -7.09
C ASN A 53 3.60 -4.31 -7.87
N ALA A 54 2.98 -3.22 -7.43
CA ALA A 54 3.13 -1.92 -8.07
C ALA A 54 4.56 -1.38 -7.98
N ILE A 55 5.20 -1.50 -6.81
CA ILE A 55 6.62 -1.14 -6.65
C ILE A 55 7.48 -1.97 -7.60
N LYS A 56 7.28 -3.30 -7.63
CA LYS A 56 8.01 -4.20 -8.54
C LYS A 56 7.81 -3.84 -10.01
N ASN A 57 6.57 -3.60 -10.43
CA ASN A 57 6.22 -3.30 -11.82
C ASN A 57 6.63 -1.89 -12.25
N SER A 58 6.81 -0.97 -11.30
CA SER A 58 7.24 0.40 -11.61
C SER A 58 8.67 0.50 -12.12
N GLY A 59 9.47 -0.55 -11.93
CA GLY A 59 10.90 -0.55 -12.25
C GLY A 59 11.75 0.32 -11.32
N LYS A 60 11.15 0.95 -10.30
CA LYS A 60 11.89 1.76 -9.30
C LYS A 60 12.34 0.89 -8.13
N PHE A 61 13.54 1.17 -7.64
CA PHE A 61 14.03 0.61 -6.38
C PHE A 61 13.62 1.53 -5.23
N LEU A 62 12.62 1.12 -4.46
CA LEU A 62 12.02 1.94 -3.40
C LEU A 62 11.98 1.17 -2.09
N PRO A 63 12.35 1.78 -0.95
CA PRO A 63 12.09 1.18 0.34
C PRO A 63 10.59 1.23 0.64
N TRP A 64 10.04 0.12 1.12
CA TRP A 64 8.68 0.09 1.66
C TRP A 64 8.64 -0.59 3.02
N HIS A 65 7.62 -0.23 3.81
CA HIS A 65 7.35 -0.79 5.12
C HIS A 65 5.86 -1.13 5.23
N VAL A 66 5.55 -2.26 5.86
CA VAL A 66 4.19 -2.69 6.14
C VAL A 66 3.92 -2.53 7.64
N VAL A 67 2.87 -1.81 7.99
CA VAL A 67 2.39 -1.68 9.36
C VAL A 67 1.05 -2.41 9.45
N THR A 68 0.97 -3.41 10.32
CA THR A 68 -0.27 -4.14 10.55
C THR A 68 -0.96 -3.60 11.79
N ILE A 69 -2.26 -3.36 11.70
CA ILE A 69 -3.10 -2.88 12.81
C ILE A 69 -4.10 -3.99 13.19
N SER A 70 -4.15 -4.34 14.47
CA SER A 70 -5.12 -5.30 15.00
C SER A 70 -6.54 -4.75 14.91
N ARG A 71 -7.55 -5.62 15.07
CA ARG A 71 -8.95 -5.18 15.14
C ARG A 71 -9.24 -4.24 16.32
N ASN A 72 -8.36 -4.24 17.33
CA ASN A 72 -8.46 -3.38 18.51
C ASN A 72 -7.67 -2.07 18.37
N GLY A 73 -7.04 -1.83 17.21
CA GLY A 73 -6.28 -0.60 16.95
C GLY A 73 -4.84 -0.64 17.44
N GLU A 74 -4.33 -1.80 17.84
CA GLU A 74 -2.93 -1.97 18.25
C GLU A 74 -2.05 -2.19 17.02
N VAL A 75 -0.82 -1.67 17.05
CA VAL A 75 0.17 -1.97 16.01
C VAL A 75 0.74 -3.35 16.30
N LEU A 76 0.69 -4.23 15.31
CA LEU A 76 1.30 -5.55 15.32
C LEU A 76 2.62 -5.42 14.55
N ASP A 77 3.74 -5.62 15.25
CA ASP A 77 5.10 -5.60 14.68
C ASP A 77 5.27 -6.60 13.52
#